data_AF-A0A662TZG5-F1
#
_entry.id   AF-A0A662TZG5-F1
#
_cell.length_a   1.000
_cell.length_b   1.000
_cell.length_c   1.000
_cell.angle_alpha   90.00
_cell.angle_beta   90.00
_cell.angle_gamma   90.00
#
_symmetry.space_group_name_H-M   'P 1'
#
loop_
_entity.id
_entity.type
_entity.pdbx_description
1 polymer ?
#
loop_
_entity_poly.entity_id
_entity_poly.type
_entity_poly.pdbx_seq_one_letter_code
_entity_poly.pdbx_strand_id
1 'polypeptide(L)'
;GIPVVTPPGGLGVHLDAKEFLPHVPQNQYPAGALAAALYLVSGIRAMERGTMSMERENGKEVFSPLELVRLAFPRRTYLRTHIDYAVDRIVWLYEHRDLVKGLRWVYEPPVLRFFLGRLEDIDGWGKVVYEKYRSKLG
;
A
#
# COMPACT_ATOMS: atom_id res chain seq x y z
N GLY A 1 -2.31 -5.13 16.88
CA GLY A 1 -2.55 -3.74 16.48
C GLY A 1 -2.18 -3.59 15.01
N ILE A 2 -2.31 -2.41 14.42
CA ILE A 2 -1.84 -2.17 13.03
C ILE A 2 -0.31 -2.33 13.00
N PRO A 3 0.23 -3.18 12.12
CA PRO A 3 1.66 -3.44 12.08
C PRO A 3 2.39 -2.24 11.45
N VAL A 4 3.31 -1.67 12.22
CA VAL A 4 4.07 -0.48 11.86
C VAL A 4 5.52 -0.62 12.32
N VAL A 5 6.44 -0.02 11.59
CA VAL A 5 7.85 0.07 12.02
C VAL A 5 7.93 0.93 13.28
N THR A 6 8.60 0.40 14.31
CA THR A 6 8.84 1.10 15.58
C THR A 6 10.33 1.14 15.93
N PRO A 7 10.79 2.21 16.62
CA PRO A 7 10.08 3.46 16.89
C PRO A 7 9.77 4.25 15.61
N PRO A 8 8.75 5.14 15.61
CA PRO A 8 8.41 5.91 14.43
C PRO A 8 9.54 6.89 14.04
N GLY A 9 9.76 7.07 12.75
CA GLY A 9 10.72 8.04 12.23
C GLY A 9 10.18 9.47 12.27
N GLY A 10 11.07 10.48 12.31
CA GLY A 10 10.67 11.89 12.39
C GLY A 10 10.02 12.46 11.12
N LEU A 11 10.05 11.75 9.99
CA LEU A 11 9.53 12.21 8.70
C LEU A 11 8.25 11.50 8.25
N GLY A 12 7.84 10.45 8.97
CA GLY A 12 6.73 9.60 8.54
C GLY A 12 6.67 8.27 9.27
N VAL A 13 5.56 7.57 9.02
CA VAL A 13 5.29 6.22 9.53
C VAL A 13 5.35 5.24 8.36
N HIS A 14 5.80 4.02 8.65
CA HIS A 14 5.83 2.93 7.67
C HIS A 14 4.90 1.82 8.17
N LEU A 15 3.88 1.49 7.39
CA LEU A 15 3.08 0.28 7.62
C LEU A 15 3.88 -0.91 7.12
N ASP A 16 3.91 -2.00 7.89
CA ASP A 16 4.50 -3.26 7.44
C ASP A 16 3.45 -4.02 6.62
N ALA A 17 3.62 -4.05 5.30
CA ALA A 17 2.66 -4.66 4.40
C ALA A 17 2.66 -6.19 4.44
N LYS A 18 3.77 -6.83 4.84
CA LYS A 18 3.83 -8.30 5.01
C LYS A 18 2.96 -8.73 6.18
N GLU A 19 3.03 -8.02 7.29
CA GLU A 19 2.16 -8.29 8.44
C GLU A 19 0.73 -7.77 8.24
N PHE A 20 0.55 -6.70 7.46
CA PHE A 20 -0.78 -6.15 7.16
C PHE A 20 -1.56 -7.05 6.20
N LEU A 21 -0.90 -7.64 5.20
CA LEU A 21 -1.52 -8.50 4.18
C LEU A 21 -0.81 -9.86 4.11
N PRO A 22 -0.88 -10.68 5.18
CA PRO A 22 -0.09 -11.92 5.27
C PRO A 22 -0.51 -12.98 4.23
N HIS A 23 -1.71 -12.86 3.66
CA HIS A 23 -2.24 -13.73 2.60
C HIS A 23 -1.79 -13.33 1.18
N VAL A 24 -1.19 -12.15 1.01
CA VAL A 24 -0.71 -11.67 -0.29
C VAL A 24 0.78 -11.99 -0.45
N PRO A 25 1.15 -12.89 -1.37
CA PRO A 25 2.56 -13.27 -1.55
C PRO A 25 3.37 -12.10 -2.11
N GLN A 26 4.67 -12.07 -1.78
CA GLN A 26 5.55 -10.94 -2.08
C GLN A 26 5.71 -10.66 -3.59
N ASN A 27 5.61 -11.68 -4.43
CA ASN A 27 5.62 -11.56 -5.90
C ASN A 27 4.33 -10.95 -6.48
N GLN A 28 3.32 -10.66 -5.65
CA GLN A 28 2.14 -9.89 -6.01
C GLN A 28 2.11 -8.52 -5.32
N TYR A 29 3.28 -8.01 -4.91
CA TYR A 29 3.51 -6.63 -4.49
C TYR A 29 2.57 -6.15 -3.36
N PRO A 30 2.61 -6.78 -2.16
CA PRO A 30 1.70 -6.45 -1.05
C PRO A 30 1.79 -4.99 -0.61
N ALA A 31 2.98 -4.38 -0.61
CA ALA A 31 3.11 -2.96 -0.30
C ALA A 31 2.44 -2.06 -1.36
N GLY A 32 2.52 -2.42 -2.64
CA GLY A 32 1.79 -1.74 -3.72
C GLY A 32 0.28 -1.90 -3.58
N ALA A 33 -0.18 -3.12 -3.29
CA ALA A 33 -1.59 -3.42 -3.06
C ALA A 33 -2.16 -2.63 -1.88
N LEU A 34 -1.45 -2.61 -0.75
CA LEU A 34 -1.86 -1.85 0.43
C LEU A 34 -1.90 -0.34 0.17
N ALA A 35 -0.92 0.21 -0.56
CA ALA A 35 -0.91 1.63 -0.93
C ALA A 35 -2.09 2.00 -1.83
N ALA A 36 -2.42 1.15 -2.81
CA ALA A 36 -3.58 1.32 -3.69
C ALA A 36 -4.90 1.21 -2.91
N ALA A 37 -5.03 0.19 -2.04
CA ALA A 37 -6.21 -0.01 -1.21
C ALA A 37 -6.46 1.19 -0.28
N LEU A 38 -5.41 1.72 0.35
CA LEU A 38 -5.50 2.92 1.17
C LEU A 38 -6.02 4.11 0.37
N TYR A 39 -5.50 4.33 -0.84
CA TYR A 39 -5.99 5.40 -1.70
C TYR A 39 -7.49 5.25 -2.03
N LEU A 40 -7.95 4.03 -2.36
CA LEU A 40 -9.36 3.76 -2.69
C LEU A 40 -10.31 4.08 -1.53
N VAL A 41 -9.92 3.81 -0.29
CA VAL A 41 -10.81 3.96 0.89
C VAL A 41 -10.66 5.30 1.61
N SER A 42 -9.66 6.11 1.25
CA SER A 42 -9.34 7.34 1.99
C SER A 42 -8.98 8.55 1.14
N GLY A 43 -8.59 8.36 -0.13
CA GLY A 43 -7.95 9.40 -0.94
C GLY A 43 -6.51 9.72 -0.55
N ILE A 44 -5.94 9.06 0.47
CA ILE A 44 -4.55 9.27 0.92
C ILE A 44 -3.61 8.52 -0.02
N ARG A 45 -2.68 9.24 -0.63
CA ARG A 45 -1.62 8.66 -1.45
C ARG A 45 -0.38 8.36 -0.60
N ALA A 46 -0.11 7.07 -0.40
CA ALA A 46 1.12 6.59 0.23
C ALA A 46 2.15 6.17 -0.82
N MET A 47 3.38 5.90 -0.38
CA MET A 47 4.46 5.43 -1.25
C MET A 47 4.82 3.99 -0.90
N GLU A 48 4.77 3.11 -1.89
CA GLU A 48 5.35 1.77 -1.80
C GLU A 48 6.86 1.86 -1.61
N ARG A 49 7.39 1.03 -0.70
CA ARG A 49 8.80 0.87 -0.39
C ARG A 49 9.08 -0.61 -0.14
N GLY A 50 9.05 -1.39 -1.21
CA GLY A 50 9.22 -2.85 -1.17
C GLY A 50 9.77 -3.40 -2.48
N THR A 51 9.38 -4.62 -2.82
CA THR A 51 9.90 -5.35 -4.00
C THR A 51 9.69 -4.58 -5.29
N MET A 52 8.58 -3.85 -5.45
CA MET A 52 8.31 -3.10 -6.68
C MET A 52 9.37 -2.01 -6.93
N SER A 53 9.92 -1.44 -5.86
CA SER A 53 10.99 -0.44 -5.89
C SER A 53 12.38 -1.00 -6.19
N MET A 54 12.58 -2.33 -6.13
CA MET A 54 13.84 -2.98 -6.50
C MET A 54 13.96 -3.07 -8.03
N GLU A 55 15.17 -3.09 -8.57
CA GLU A 55 15.40 -3.43 -9.98
C GLU A 55 15.49 -4.95 -10.14
N ARG A 56 15.13 -5.46 -11.33
CA ARG A 56 15.30 -6.88 -11.65
C ARG A 56 16.77 -7.17 -11.92
N GLU A 57 17.28 -8.26 -11.36
CA GLU A 57 18.60 -8.79 -11.70
C GLU A 57 18.43 -9.92 -12.71
N ASN A 58 19.05 -9.79 -13.90
CA ASN A 58 18.94 -10.78 -14.98
C ASN A 58 17.49 -11.14 -15.36
N GLY A 59 16.60 -10.15 -15.33
CA GLY A 59 15.16 -10.34 -15.60
C GLY A 59 14.38 -11.04 -14.47
N LYS A 60 15.05 -11.44 -13.38
CA LYS A 60 14.39 -12.07 -12.22
C LYS A 60 14.02 -11.05 -11.17
N GLU A 61 12.93 -11.33 -10.48
CA GLU A 61 12.45 -10.50 -9.37
C GLU A 61 13.43 -10.57 -8.20
N VAL A 62 13.85 -9.41 -7.68
CA VAL A 62 14.65 -9.33 -6.47
C VAL A 62 13.74 -8.87 -5.34
N PHE A 63 13.49 -9.78 -4.39
CA PHE A 63 12.61 -9.50 -3.27
C PHE A 63 13.27 -8.59 -2.26
N SER A 64 12.58 -7.50 -1.90
CA SER A 64 13.04 -6.62 -0.83
C SER A 64 12.94 -7.34 0.53
N PRO A 65 13.91 -7.19 1.45
CA PRO A 65 13.74 -7.71 2.80
C PRO A 65 12.55 -7.05 3.52
N LEU A 66 12.26 -5.79 3.18
CA LEU A 66 11.19 -4.98 3.76
C LEU A 66 10.09 -4.69 2.75
N GLU A 67 8.83 -4.88 3.14
CA GLU A 67 7.65 -4.51 2.33
C GLU A 67 6.88 -3.43 3.07
N LEU A 68 7.18 -2.17 2.77
CA LEU A 68 6.67 -1.04 3.56
C LEU A 68 5.79 -0.13 2.73
N VAL A 69 4.77 0.44 3.38
CA VAL A 69 4.01 1.58 2.84
C VAL A 69 4.33 2.81 3.67
N ARG A 70 5.00 3.78 3.04
CA ARG A 70 5.44 5.01 3.69
C ARG A 70 4.35 6.09 3.63
N LEU A 71 3.93 6.53 4.80
CA LEU A 71 3.13 7.73 5.02
C LEU A 71 4.07 8.88 5.40
N ALA A 72 4.47 9.67 4.41
CA ALA A 72 5.33 10.84 4.63
C ALA A 72 4.48 12.06 4.99
N PHE A 73 4.92 12.84 5.98
CA PHE A 73 4.22 14.06 6.42
C PHE A 73 4.97 15.31 5.94
N PRO A 74 4.47 16.02 4.91
CA PRO A 74 4.94 17.34 4.55
C PRO A 74 4.85 18.31 5.73
N ARG A 75 5.92 19.09 5.91
CA ARG A 75 6.06 19.98 7.06
C ARG A 75 5.01 21.09 6.99
N ARG A 76 4.31 21.31 8.11
CA ARG A 76 3.33 22.40 8.29
C ARG A 76 2.16 22.37 7.30
N THR A 77 1.83 21.20 6.75
CA THR A 77 0.73 21.05 5.77
C THR A 77 -0.52 20.42 6.38
N TYR A 78 -0.36 19.39 7.21
CA TYR A 78 -1.49 18.63 7.76
C TYR A 78 -1.74 18.97 9.23
N LEU A 79 -3.02 19.08 9.58
CA LEU A 79 -3.51 19.19 10.95
C LEU A 79 -3.67 17.81 11.59
N ARG A 80 -3.84 17.79 12.92
CA ARG A 80 -4.14 16.58 13.68
C ARG A 80 -5.36 15.83 13.15
N THR A 81 -6.41 16.53 12.76
CA THR A 81 -7.64 15.93 12.20
C THR A 81 -7.40 15.14 10.91
N HIS A 82 -6.44 15.54 10.08
CA HIS A 82 -6.06 14.75 8.91
C HIS A 82 -5.34 13.45 9.31
N ILE A 83 -4.59 13.47 10.42
CA ILE A 83 -3.93 12.28 10.99
C ILE A 83 -4.97 11.36 11.60
N ASP A 84 -5.91 11.91 12.37
CA ASP A 84 -7.01 11.13 12.97
C ASP A 84 -7.85 10.45 11.87
N TYR A 85 -8.15 11.17 10.78
CA TYR A 85 -8.77 10.61 9.58
C TYR A 85 -7.91 9.49 8.97
N ALA A 86 -6.61 9.68 8.80
CA ALA A 86 -5.73 8.64 8.27
C ALA A 86 -5.74 7.37 9.14
N VAL A 87 -5.66 7.52 10.47
CA VAL A 87 -5.71 6.41 11.42
C VAL A 87 -7.03 5.66 11.30
N ASP A 88 -8.15 6.37 11.33
CA ASP A 88 -9.49 5.79 11.19
C ASP A 88 -9.64 5.00 9.86
N ARG A 89 -9.11 5.53 8.76
CA ARG A 89 -9.12 4.83 7.47
C ARG A 89 -8.20 3.61 7.43
N ILE A 90 -7.01 3.65 8.04
CA ILE A 90 -6.14 2.45 8.05
C ILE A 90 -6.68 1.38 9.01
N VAL A 91 -7.34 1.76 10.12
CA VAL A 91 -8.03 0.82 11.01
C VAL A 91 -9.12 0.10 10.24
N TRP A 92 -9.99 0.83 9.54
CA TRP A 92 -11.04 0.23 8.71
C TRP A 92 -10.45 -0.74 7.68
N LEU A 93 -9.37 -0.32 7.00
CA LEU A 93 -8.71 -1.16 6.00
C LEU A 93 -8.10 -2.41 6.62
N TYR A 94 -7.51 -2.31 7.82
CA TYR A 94 -6.94 -3.45 8.53
C TYR A 94 -8.03 -4.47 8.92
N GLU A 95 -9.20 -4.01 9.35
CA GLU A 95 -10.35 -4.88 9.65
C GLU A 95 -10.89 -5.61 8.41
N HIS A 96 -10.71 -5.04 7.22
CA HIS A 96 -11.21 -5.57 5.95
C HIS A 96 -10.08 -6.02 5.01
N ARG A 97 -8.89 -6.25 5.56
CA ARG A 97 -7.65 -6.52 4.80
C ARG A 97 -7.74 -7.75 3.89
N ASP A 98 -8.58 -8.72 4.24
CA ASP A 98 -8.78 -9.96 3.46
C ASP A 98 -9.45 -9.68 2.09
N LEU A 99 -10.08 -8.51 1.92
CA LEU A 99 -10.61 -8.06 0.63
C LEU A 99 -9.51 -7.65 -0.35
N VAL A 100 -8.33 -7.26 0.16
CA VAL A 100 -7.20 -6.82 -0.66
C VAL A 100 -6.42 -8.03 -1.12
N LYS A 101 -6.22 -8.20 -2.42
CA LYS A 101 -5.33 -9.22 -2.98
C LYS A 101 -4.09 -8.55 -3.59
N GLY A 102 -3.29 -9.32 -4.31
CA GLY A 102 -2.09 -8.83 -4.96
C GLY A 102 -2.32 -7.99 -6.22
N LEU A 103 -1.23 -7.49 -6.77
CA LEU A 103 -1.16 -6.77 -8.04
C LEU A 103 -0.34 -7.57 -9.06
N ARG A 104 -0.56 -7.27 -10.35
CA ARG A 104 0.28 -7.77 -11.46
C ARG A 104 0.64 -6.65 -12.43
N TRP A 105 1.81 -6.72 -13.04
CA TRP A 105 2.23 -5.76 -14.06
C TRP A 105 1.37 -5.86 -15.31
N VAL A 106 0.88 -4.72 -15.79
CA VAL A 106 0.30 -4.54 -17.13
C VAL A 106 1.35 -3.95 -18.07
N TYR A 107 2.16 -3.05 -17.54
CA TYR A 107 3.26 -2.43 -18.24
C TYR A 107 4.42 -2.23 -17.27
N GLU A 108 5.53 -2.92 -17.52
CA GLU A 108 6.77 -2.82 -16.74
C GLU A 108 7.86 -2.20 -17.64
N PRO A 109 8.22 -0.92 -17.44
CA PRO A 109 9.29 -0.29 -18.20
C PRO A 109 10.66 -0.80 -17.74
N PRO A 110 11.69 -0.76 -18.62
CA PRO A 110 13.01 -1.33 -18.33
C PRO A 110 13.78 -0.58 -17.24
N VAL A 111 13.41 0.68 -16.97
CA VAL A 111 14.00 1.54 -15.94
C VAL A 111 12.90 2.25 -15.17
N LEU A 112 13.16 2.57 -13.90
CA LEU A 112 12.22 3.30 -13.03
C LEU A 112 10.81 2.67 -13.01
N ARG A 113 10.73 1.34 -12.98
CA ARG A 113 9.47 0.58 -13.06
C ARG A 113 8.45 0.97 -12.00
N PHE A 114 8.89 1.32 -10.79
CA PHE A 114 8.01 1.76 -9.70
C PHE A 114 7.37 3.13 -9.97
N PHE A 115 7.94 3.93 -10.86
CA PHE A 115 7.47 5.28 -11.18
C PHE A 115 6.63 5.32 -12.45
N LEU A 116 7.07 4.62 -13.50
CA LEU A 116 6.45 4.66 -14.84
C LEU A 116 5.57 3.45 -15.13
N GLY A 117 5.70 2.38 -14.36
CA GLY A 117 4.97 1.15 -14.59
C GLY A 117 3.51 1.24 -14.20
N ARG A 118 2.72 0.33 -14.76
CA ARG A 118 1.29 0.21 -14.51
C ARG A 118 0.99 -1.20 -14.06
N LEU A 119 0.21 -1.29 -12.99
CA LEU A 119 -0.27 -2.55 -12.44
C LEU A 119 -1.79 -2.56 -12.48
N GLU A 120 -2.33 -3.78 -12.44
CA GLU A 120 -3.76 -4.01 -12.20
C GLU A 120 -3.92 -4.93 -10.98
N ASP A 121 -5.07 -4.82 -10.36
CA ASP A 121 -5.48 -5.63 -9.23
C ASP A 121 -5.92 -7.02 -9.67
N ILE A 122 -5.40 -8.05 -8.98
CA ILE A 122 -5.73 -9.44 -9.30
C ILE A 122 -7.20 -9.70 -8.94
N ASP A 123 -7.95 -10.31 -9.84
CA ASP A 123 -9.39 -10.60 -9.69
C ASP A 123 -10.28 -9.36 -9.44
N GLY A 124 -9.81 -8.14 -9.75
CA GLY A 124 -10.63 -6.93 -9.60
C GLY A 124 -10.95 -6.56 -8.13
N TRP A 125 -10.09 -6.95 -7.18
CA TRP A 125 -10.32 -6.74 -5.75
C TRP A 125 -10.52 -5.26 -5.35
N GLY A 126 -9.94 -4.31 -6.11
CA GLY A 126 -10.08 -2.88 -5.87
C GLY A 126 -11.53 -2.42 -5.97
N LYS A 127 -12.30 -2.98 -6.92
CA LYS A 127 -13.73 -2.71 -7.04
C LYS A 127 -14.51 -3.24 -5.84
N VAL A 128 -14.18 -4.44 -5.36
CA VAL A 128 -14.81 -5.06 -4.19
C VAL A 128 -14.58 -4.21 -2.93
N VAL A 129 -13.35 -3.75 -2.71
CA VAL A 129 -13.00 -2.87 -1.59
C VAL A 129 -13.77 -1.55 -1.67
N TYR A 130 -13.80 -0.93 -2.87
CA TYR A 130 -14.53 0.31 -3.10
C TYR A 130 -16.04 0.15 -2.82
N GLU A 131 -16.67 -0.91 -3.34
CA GLU A 131 -18.10 -1.17 -3.13
C GLU A 131 -18.42 -1.42 -1.66
N LYS A 132 -17.57 -2.20 -0.95
CA LYS A 132 -17.70 -2.42 0.49
C LYS A 132 -17.62 -1.11 1.26
N TYR A 133 -16.67 -0.24 0.93
CA TYR A 133 -16.53 1.06 1.58
C TYR A 133 -17.74 1.96 1.29
N ARG A 134 -18.15 2.04 0.01
CA ARG A 134 -19.29 2.86 -0.41
C ARG A 134 -20.59 2.48 0.30
N SER A 135 -20.79 1.20 0.61
CA SER A 135 -21.97 0.73 1.36
C SER A 135 -22.09 1.29 2.77
N LYS A 136 -20.99 1.79 3.37
CA LYS A 136 -21.01 2.46 4.69
C LYS A 136 -21.29 3.97 4.63
N LEU A 137 -21.19 4.57 3.44
CA LEU A 137 -21.48 5.99 3.23
C LEU A 137 -22.96 6.25 2.89
N GLY A 138 -23.77 5.18 2.81
CA GLY A 138 -25.22 5.23 2.58
C GLY A 138 -25.99 5.57 3.84
#